data_AF-A0A955K1D0-F1
#
_entry.id   AF-A0A955K1D0-F1
#
_cell.length_a   1.000
_cell.length_b   1.000
_cell.length_c   1.000
_cell.angle_alpha   90.00
_cell.angle_beta   90.00
_cell.angle_gamma   90.00
#
_symmetry.space_group_name_H-M   'P 1'
#
loop_
_entity.id
_entity.type
_entity.pdbx_description
1 polymer ?
#
loop_
_entity_poly.entity_id
_entity_poly.type
_entity_poly.pdbx_seq_one_letter_code
_entity_poly.pdbx_strand_id
1 'polypeptide(L)'
;MASDKEKYKKCLQKWDLLQEEDLLSVPEHIGKVAIFCSYAVIDLIGERTYKRGHKDVTNFRKEAFAIADRLHEVGKQSEVILNANDIDFSTVLRDEHFSDIVTIGHGNLSTLIINDDSGTDLALDWFDLSTFTDHLKTGDFVQRQCGTFGRDLSIPLGMFCMSKHCDVIASTGSAFEPKGLDHPANNLLDYVTTEARLDYKSAKATFCY
;
A
#
# COMPACT_ATOMS: atom_id res chain seq x y z
N MET A 1 -10.39 -21.72 6.43
CA MET A 1 -9.89 -20.33 6.33
C MET A 1 -10.94 -19.41 6.91
N ALA A 2 -10.55 -18.38 7.67
CA ALA A 2 -11.49 -17.39 8.18
C ALA A 2 -12.10 -16.59 7.01
N SER A 3 -13.39 -16.26 7.11
CA SER A 3 -14.08 -15.39 6.15
C SER A 3 -13.52 -13.97 6.19
N ASP A 4 -13.70 -13.20 5.10
CA ASP A 4 -13.27 -11.79 5.05
C ASP A 4 -13.89 -10.96 6.18
N LYS A 5 -15.13 -11.28 6.58
CA LYS A 5 -15.78 -10.67 7.74
C LYS A 5 -15.04 -10.93 9.05
N GLU A 6 -14.57 -12.16 9.26
CA GLU A 6 -13.82 -12.53 10.47
C GLU A 6 -12.42 -11.92 10.46
N LYS A 7 -11.74 -11.92 9.30
CA LYS A 7 -10.45 -11.24 9.12
C LYS A 7 -10.58 -9.75 9.42
N TYR A 8 -11.57 -9.08 8.82
CA TYR A 8 -11.81 -7.65 9.01
C TYR A 8 -12.06 -7.33 10.48
N LYS A 9 -12.91 -8.10 11.16
CA LYS A 9 -13.18 -7.90 12.59
C LYS A 9 -11.92 -8.03 13.43
N LYS A 10 -11.05 -9.02 13.14
CA LYS A 10 -9.78 -9.19 13.86
C LYS A 10 -8.84 -8.01 13.63
N CYS A 11 -8.71 -7.54 12.38
CA CYS A 11 -7.89 -6.39 12.06
C CYS A 11 -8.42 -5.11 12.72
N LEU A 12 -9.73 -4.88 12.68
CA LEU A 12 -10.35 -3.72 13.33
C LEU A 12 -10.17 -3.76 14.86
N GLN A 13 -10.33 -4.93 15.48
CA GLN A 13 -10.07 -5.08 16.93
C GLN A 13 -8.61 -4.79 17.29
N LYS A 14 -7.66 -5.27 16.50
CA LYS A 14 -6.25 -4.96 16.68
C LYS A 14 -5.99 -3.46 16.50
N TRP A 15 -6.55 -2.87 15.45
CA TRP A 15 -6.42 -1.44 15.16
C TRP A 15 -7.00 -0.58 16.30
N ASP A 16 -8.19 -0.92 16.80
CA ASP A 16 -8.82 -0.25 17.94
C ASP A 16 -7.93 -0.34 19.19
N LEU A 17 -7.33 -1.50 19.45
CA LEU A 17 -6.40 -1.68 20.57
C LEU A 17 -5.16 -0.80 20.43
N LEU A 18 -4.53 -0.76 19.25
CA LEU A 18 -3.35 0.08 19.00
C LEU A 18 -3.68 1.58 19.16
N GLN A 19 -4.89 2.01 18.77
CA GLN A 19 -5.38 3.36 19.02
C GLN A 19 -5.58 3.66 20.52
N GLU A 20 -6.24 2.74 21.23
CA GLU A 20 -6.52 2.89 22.66
C GLU A 20 -5.23 2.94 23.49
N GLU A 21 -4.19 2.22 23.06
CA GLU A 21 -2.86 2.18 23.69
C GLU A 21 -1.91 3.29 23.22
N ASP A 22 -2.34 4.17 22.31
CA ASP A 22 -1.52 5.24 21.70
C ASP A 22 -0.22 4.71 21.05
N LEU A 23 -0.29 3.50 20.49
CA LEU A 23 0.82 2.88 19.76
C LEU A 23 0.86 3.42 18.34
N LEU A 24 1.46 4.61 18.20
CA LEU A 24 1.57 5.36 16.95
C LEU A 24 3.04 5.55 16.54
N SER A 25 3.28 5.61 15.23
CA SER A 25 4.55 6.13 14.68
C SER A 25 4.72 7.61 15.01
N VAL A 26 5.94 8.11 14.85
CA VAL A 26 6.22 9.55 14.92
C VAL A 26 5.31 10.35 13.98
N PRO A 27 4.95 11.60 14.32
CA PRO A 27 4.13 12.45 13.45
C PRO A 27 4.72 12.66 12.06
N GLU A 28 3.85 12.83 11.06
CA GLU A 28 4.19 12.99 9.64
C GLU A 28 5.29 14.04 9.36
N HIS A 29 5.26 15.18 10.06
CA HIS A 29 6.21 16.28 9.85
C HIS A 29 7.65 15.99 10.31
N ILE A 30 7.87 14.92 11.08
CA ILE A 30 9.21 14.46 11.48
C ILE A 30 9.52 13.03 11.03
N GLY A 31 8.52 12.28 10.57
CA GLY A 31 8.69 10.90 10.12
C GLY A 31 9.27 10.77 8.72
N LYS A 32 9.78 9.57 8.45
CA LYS A 32 10.29 9.14 7.15
C LYS A 32 9.16 8.57 6.28
N VAL A 33 9.37 8.61 4.98
CA VAL A 33 8.52 7.93 3.99
C VAL A 33 9.18 6.64 3.52
N ALA A 34 8.50 5.51 3.64
CA ALA A 34 8.93 4.27 3.00
C ALA A 34 8.31 4.14 1.61
N ILE A 35 9.12 3.88 0.59
CA ILE A 35 8.66 3.73 -0.80
C ILE A 35 8.97 2.30 -1.26
N PHE A 36 7.94 1.46 -1.27
CA PHE A 36 8.03 0.07 -1.71
C PHE A 36 7.81 -0.05 -3.22
N CYS A 37 8.83 -0.52 -3.92
CA CYS A 37 8.77 -0.83 -5.34
C CYS A 37 8.74 -2.34 -5.54
N SER A 38 7.61 -2.87 -6.02
CA SER A 38 7.49 -4.29 -6.39
C SER A 38 8.38 -4.64 -7.58
N TYR A 39 8.85 -5.89 -7.61
CA TYR A 39 9.58 -6.50 -8.74
C TYR A 39 8.76 -7.58 -9.47
N ALA A 40 7.48 -7.73 -9.18
CA ALA A 40 6.68 -8.78 -9.79
C ALA A 40 6.53 -8.57 -11.30
N VAL A 41 7.18 -9.42 -12.10
CA VAL A 41 7.01 -9.44 -13.55
C VAL A 41 5.80 -10.35 -13.80
N ILE A 42 4.66 -9.79 -14.20
CA ILE A 42 3.49 -10.62 -14.56
C ILE A 42 3.84 -11.46 -15.80
N ASP A 43 4.33 -12.67 -15.59
CA ASP A 43 4.72 -13.63 -16.62
C ASP A 43 3.48 -14.37 -17.15
N LEU A 44 2.66 -13.66 -17.93
CA LEU A 44 1.64 -14.31 -18.77
C LEU A 44 2.31 -14.79 -20.07
N ILE A 45 2.82 -16.03 -20.04
CA ILE A 45 3.20 -16.91 -21.16
C ILE A 45 3.72 -16.17 -22.42
N GLY A 46 5.05 -16.00 -22.55
CA GLY A 46 5.74 -15.65 -23.80
C GLY A 46 6.75 -14.48 -23.73
N GLU A 47 7.73 -14.44 -24.66
CA GLU A 47 8.84 -13.46 -24.69
C GLU A 47 8.42 -11.98 -24.77
N ARG A 48 7.25 -11.68 -25.36
CA ARG A 48 6.73 -10.31 -25.47
C ARG A 48 6.21 -9.77 -24.15
N THR A 49 5.64 -10.64 -23.31
CA THR A 49 5.08 -10.28 -22.00
C THR A 49 6.20 -10.06 -20.98
N TYR A 50 7.25 -10.88 -21.05
CA TYR A 50 8.48 -10.72 -20.27
C TYR A 50 9.15 -9.34 -20.49
N LYS A 51 9.26 -8.89 -21.74
CA LYS A 51 9.79 -7.55 -22.06
C LYS A 51 8.92 -6.40 -21.54
N ARG A 52 7.60 -6.61 -21.44
CA ARG A 52 6.66 -5.63 -20.90
C ARG A 52 6.80 -5.53 -19.39
N GLY A 53 6.83 -6.65 -18.66
CA GLY A 53 7.02 -6.62 -17.21
C GLY A 53 8.37 -6.01 -16.80
N HIS A 54 9.46 -6.26 -17.52
CA HIS A 54 10.74 -5.56 -17.28
C HIS A 54 10.67 -4.05 -17.49
N LYS A 55 9.91 -3.61 -18.49
CA LYS A 55 9.68 -2.18 -18.73
C LYS A 55 8.85 -1.56 -17.61
N ASP A 56 7.85 -2.27 -17.11
CA ASP A 56 6.98 -1.81 -16.02
C ASP A 56 7.79 -1.69 -14.72
N VAL A 57 8.59 -2.69 -14.35
CA VAL A 57 9.53 -2.62 -13.22
C VAL A 57 10.50 -1.44 -13.35
N THR A 58 11.02 -1.18 -14.55
CA THR A 58 11.90 -0.02 -14.80
C THR A 58 11.15 1.30 -14.56
N ASN A 59 9.89 1.40 -14.95
CA ASN A 59 9.07 2.59 -14.72
C ASN A 59 8.75 2.75 -13.23
N PHE A 60 8.43 1.67 -12.51
CA PHE A 60 8.20 1.72 -11.06
C PHE A 60 9.42 2.25 -10.31
N ARG A 61 10.63 1.77 -10.68
CA ARG A 61 11.88 2.27 -10.10
C ARG A 61 12.09 3.75 -10.36
N LYS A 62 11.90 4.20 -11.61
CA LYS A 62 12.01 5.62 -11.97
C LYS A 62 11.02 6.47 -11.17
N GLU A 63 9.80 5.97 -10.99
CA GLU A 63 8.78 6.66 -10.23
C GLU A 63 9.13 6.71 -8.74
N ALA A 64 9.62 5.62 -8.15
CA ALA A 64 10.07 5.57 -6.77
C ALA A 64 11.16 6.62 -6.49
N PHE A 65 12.18 6.69 -7.35
CA PHE A 65 13.23 7.70 -7.22
C PHE A 65 12.72 9.11 -7.45
N ALA A 66 11.81 9.34 -8.40
CA ALA A 66 11.22 10.66 -8.59
C ALA A 66 10.41 11.13 -7.37
N ILE A 67 9.75 10.21 -6.65
CA ILE A 67 9.05 10.53 -5.40
C ILE A 67 10.06 10.87 -4.32
N ALA A 68 11.12 10.07 -4.17
CA ALA A 68 12.19 10.33 -3.21
C ALA A 68 12.86 11.70 -3.45
N ASP A 69 13.14 12.05 -4.71
CA ASP A 69 13.72 13.34 -5.08
C ASP A 69 12.79 14.51 -4.68
N ARG A 70 11.47 14.41 -4.95
CA ARG A 70 10.51 15.44 -4.53
C ARG A 70 10.38 15.56 -3.02
N LEU A 71 10.42 14.44 -2.31
CA LEU A 71 10.40 14.44 -0.84
C LEU A 71 11.66 15.12 -0.28
N HIS A 72 12.82 14.85 -0.89
CA HIS A 72 14.07 15.50 -0.53
C HIS A 72 14.04 17.02 -0.76
N GLU A 73 13.48 17.48 -1.89
CA GLU A 73 13.31 18.90 -2.20
C GLU A 73 12.47 19.66 -1.15
N VAL A 74 11.51 18.99 -0.50
CA VAL A 74 10.71 19.55 0.60
C VAL A 74 11.28 19.24 1.98
N GLY A 75 12.48 18.66 2.06
CA GLY A 75 13.19 18.37 3.31
C GLY A 75 12.69 17.12 4.06
N LYS A 76 11.87 16.27 3.44
CA LYS A 76 11.37 15.01 4.02
C LYS A 76 12.34 13.87 3.71
N GLN A 77 12.62 13.03 4.71
CA GLN A 77 13.47 11.85 4.52
C GLN A 77 12.65 10.70 3.92
N SER A 78 13.26 9.94 3.01
CA SER A 78 12.63 8.77 2.40
C SER A 78 13.59 7.61 2.23
N GLU A 79 13.05 6.39 2.29
CA GLU A 79 13.77 5.14 1.99
C GLU A 79 13.11 4.44 0.81
N VAL A 80 13.88 4.20 -0.25
CA VAL A 80 13.41 3.49 -1.46
C VAL A 80 13.80 2.02 -1.35
N ILE A 81 12.80 1.15 -1.26
CA ILE A 81 12.95 -0.29 -1.12
C ILE A 81 12.64 -0.92 -2.46
N LEU A 82 13.69 -1.35 -3.17
CA LEU A 82 13.57 -1.98 -4.47
C LEU A 82 13.38 -3.48 -4.35
N ASN A 83 12.48 -4.02 -5.16
CA ASN A 83 12.12 -5.44 -5.14
C ASN A 83 11.58 -5.87 -3.77
N ALA A 84 10.69 -5.03 -3.22
CA ALA A 84 10.11 -5.22 -1.90
C ALA A 84 9.54 -6.63 -1.71
N ASN A 85 9.86 -7.24 -0.58
CA ASN A 85 9.31 -8.50 -0.10
C ASN A 85 8.56 -8.32 1.23
N ASP A 86 8.01 -9.41 1.78
CA ASP A 86 7.25 -9.39 3.03
C ASP A 86 8.12 -9.04 4.26
N ILE A 87 9.40 -9.41 4.26
CA ILE A 87 10.36 -9.03 5.31
C ILE A 87 10.56 -7.51 5.34
N ASP A 88 10.66 -6.85 4.19
CA ASP A 88 10.80 -5.39 4.10
C ASP A 88 9.56 -4.70 4.68
N PHE A 89 8.37 -5.16 4.30
CA PHE A 89 7.10 -4.66 4.85
C PHE A 89 7.04 -4.86 6.36
N SER A 90 7.39 -6.05 6.84
CA SER A 90 7.41 -6.37 8.26
C SER A 90 8.37 -5.47 9.04
N THR A 91 9.55 -5.20 8.49
CA THR A 91 10.57 -4.35 9.12
C THR A 91 10.11 -2.90 9.23
N VAL A 92 9.60 -2.32 8.13
CA VAL A 92 9.14 -0.93 8.10
C VAL A 92 7.88 -0.72 8.92
N LEU A 93 6.92 -1.65 8.87
CA LEU A 93 5.67 -1.52 9.62
C LEU A 93 5.91 -1.54 11.14
N ARG A 94 6.99 -2.21 11.58
CA ARG A 94 7.46 -2.24 12.96
C ARG A 94 8.41 -1.11 13.35
N ASP A 95 8.84 -0.27 12.42
CA ASP A 95 9.67 0.89 12.72
C ASP A 95 8.78 2.15 12.91
N GLU A 96 8.85 2.73 14.10
CA GLU A 96 8.10 3.93 14.50
C GLU A 96 8.56 5.21 13.80
N HIS A 97 9.74 5.21 13.17
CA HIS A 97 10.28 6.38 12.48
C HIS A 97 9.64 6.61 11.11
N PHE A 98 8.99 5.62 10.52
CA PHE A 98 8.25 5.78 9.28
C PHE A 98 6.82 6.23 9.57
N SER A 99 6.45 7.41 9.10
CA SER A 99 5.09 7.94 9.22
C SER A 99 4.23 7.65 7.99
N ASP A 100 4.86 7.55 6.82
CA ASP A 100 4.18 7.45 5.53
C ASP A 100 4.67 6.22 4.76
N ILE A 101 3.78 5.68 3.93
CA ILE A 101 4.05 4.54 3.08
C ILE A 101 3.58 4.83 1.66
N VAL A 102 4.42 4.53 0.68
CA VAL A 102 4.06 4.55 -0.74
C VAL A 102 4.31 3.15 -1.30
N THR A 103 3.32 2.57 -1.97
CA THR A 103 3.48 1.33 -2.74
C THR A 103 3.41 1.61 -4.22
N ILE A 104 4.32 1.01 -4.99
CA ILE A 104 4.37 1.12 -6.45
C ILE A 104 4.53 -0.27 -7.01
N GLY A 105 3.59 -0.71 -7.85
CA GLY A 105 3.68 -2.05 -8.42
C GLY A 105 2.42 -2.56 -9.08
N HIS A 106 2.48 -3.85 -9.41
CA HIS A 106 1.33 -4.60 -9.86
C HIS A 106 0.46 -5.02 -8.69
N GLY A 107 -0.85 -4.94 -8.85
CA GLY A 107 -1.78 -5.24 -7.78
C GLY A 107 -3.20 -4.80 -8.11
N ASN A 108 -4.05 -4.86 -7.11
CA ASN A 108 -5.38 -4.26 -7.12
C ASN A 108 -5.53 -3.42 -5.84
N LEU A 109 -6.72 -2.89 -5.55
CA LEU A 109 -6.95 -2.08 -4.34
C LEU A 109 -6.52 -2.80 -3.03
N SER A 110 -6.67 -4.12 -2.97
CA SER A 110 -6.44 -4.94 -1.78
C SER A 110 -5.12 -5.67 -1.71
N THR A 111 -4.39 -5.75 -2.82
CA THR A 111 -3.20 -6.58 -2.90
C THR A 111 -2.11 -5.91 -3.68
N LEU A 112 -0.87 -6.03 -3.21
CA LEU A 112 0.34 -5.76 -4.00
C LEU A 112 1.00 -7.10 -4.31
N ILE A 113 1.35 -7.32 -5.57
CA ILE A 113 2.18 -8.48 -5.94
C ILE A 113 3.62 -8.13 -5.59
N ILE A 114 4.25 -8.96 -4.78
CA ILE A 114 5.65 -8.88 -4.34
C ILE A 114 6.35 -10.20 -4.65
N ASN A 115 7.64 -10.29 -4.35
CA ASN A 115 8.34 -11.57 -4.36
C ASN A 115 8.51 -12.08 -2.93
N ASP A 116 8.38 -13.38 -2.72
CA ASP A 116 8.85 -14.02 -1.49
C ASP A 116 10.38 -14.23 -1.50
N ASP A 117 10.93 -14.75 -0.39
CA ASP A 117 12.36 -15.08 -0.25
C ASP A 117 12.87 -16.08 -1.29
N SER A 118 11.99 -16.87 -1.92
CA SER A 118 12.32 -17.81 -2.97
C SER A 118 12.33 -17.19 -4.37
N GLY A 119 11.94 -15.91 -4.48
CA GLY A 119 11.78 -15.20 -5.75
C GLY A 119 10.47 -15.54 -6.47
N THR A 120 9.50 -16.12 -5.78
CA THR A 120 8.18 -16.46 -6.32
C THR A 120 7.19 -15.32 -6.06
N ASP A 121 6.33 -15.04 -7.04
CA ASP A 121 5.28 -14.03 -6.90
C ASP A 121 4.31 -14.39 -5.76
N LEU A 122 4.15 -13.45 -4.82
CA LEU A 122 3.23 -13.52 -3.69
C LEU A 122 2.32 -12.29 -3.71
N ALA A 123 1.01 -12.50 -3.52
CA ALA A 123 0.06 -11.41 -3.37
C ALA A 123 -0.06 -11.04 -1.89
N LEU A 124 0.60 -9.95 -1.48
CA LEU A 124 0.50 -9.41 -0.13
C LEU A 124 -0.80 -8.63 0.01
N ASP A 125 -1.62 -8.97 1.01
CA ASP A 125 -2.93 -8.35 1.23
C ASP A 125 -3.04 -7.53 2.54
N TRP A 126 -4.13 -6.80 2.70
CA TRP A 126 -4.40 -5.94 3.87
C TRP A 126 -4.40 -6.71 5.20
N PHE A 127 -4.74 -8.01 5.19
CA PHE A 127 -4.70 -8.82 6.39
C PHE A 127 -3.26 -9.11 6.78
N ASP A 128 -2.40 -9.44 5.80
CA ASP A 128 -0.97 -9.65 6.02
C ASP A 128 -0.31 -8.40 6.62
N LEU A 129 -0.55 -7.21 6.05
CA LEU A 129 -0.02 -5.94 6.58
C LEU A 129 -0.48 -5.68 8.02
N SER A 130 -1.75 -5.96 8.33
CA SER A 130 -2.27 -5.85 9.70
C SER A 130 -1.53 -6.76 10.67
N THR A 131 -1.06 -7.94 10.25
CA THR A 131 -0.26 -8.83 11.12
C THR A 131 1.14 -8.28 11.40
N PHE A 132 1.74 -7.56 10.47
CA PHE A 132 3.06 -6.93 10.61
C PHE A 132 3.06 -5.64 11.46
N THR A 133 1.89 -5.00 11.56
CA THR A 133 1.72 -3.69 12.21
C THR A 133 1.74 -3.83 13.73
N ASP A 134 2.76 -3.32 14.41
CA ASP A 134 2.82 -3.28 15.89
C ASP A 134 2.45 -1.89 16.46
N HIS A 135 2.27 -0.91 15.58
CA HIS A 135 1.81 0.46 15.84
C HIS A 135 1.26 1.07 14.55
N LEU A 136 0.48 2.15 14.64
CA LEU A 136 -0.18 2.76 13.49
C LEU A 136 0.62 3.93 12.92
N LYS A 137 0.70 4.00 11.59
CA LYS A 137 1.38 5.07 10.86
C LYS A 137 0.53 6.34 10.86
N THR A 138 1.14 7.52 11.03
CA THR A 138 0.42 8.78 11.27
C THR A 138 0.32 9.70 10.04
N GLY A 139 1.05 9.39 8.97
CA GLY A 139 1.00 10.09 7.69
C GLY A 139 0.03 9.43 6.71
N ASP A 140 0.39 9.41 5.42
CA ASP A 140 -0.44 8.83 4.35
C ASP A 140 0.05 7.45 3.89
N PHE A 141 -0.89 6.61 3.43
CA PHE A 141 -0.61 5.40 2.66
C PHE A 141 -1.02 5.60 1.20
N VAL A 142 -0.06 5.77 0.29
CA VAL A 142 -0.33 6.04 -1.12
C VAL A 142 -0.13 4.78 -1.96
N GLN A 143 -1.23 4.27 -2.53
CA GLN A 143 -1.25 3.11 -3.43
C GLN A 143 -1.11 3.54 -4.89
N ARG A 144 0.10 3.49 -5.43
CA ARG A 144 0.40 3.76 -6.85
C ARG A 144 0.36 2.47 -7.67
N GLN A 145 -0.79 1.82 -7.61
CA GLN A 145 -1.13 0.56 -8.29
C GLN A 145 -2.56 0.64 -8.82
N CYS A 146 -3.00 -0.32 -9.64
CA CYS A 146 -4.38 -0.39 -10.11
C CYS A 146 -5.36 -0.42 -8.91
N GLY A 147 -6.34 0.49 -8.88
CA GLY A 147 -7.37 0.52 -7.84
C GLY A 147 -8.65 -0.24 -8.20
N THR A 148 -8.58 -1.15 -9.17
CA THR A 148 -9.71 -2.00 -9.56
C THR A 148 -10.14 -2.92 -8.42
N PHE A 149 -11.44 -3.16 -8.28
CA PHE A 149 -12.00 -4.13 -7.33
C PHE A 149 -11.69 -5.55 -7.82
N GLY A 150 -10.87 -6.29 -7.07
CA GLY A 150 -10.40 -7.63 -7.44
C GLY A 150 -11.19 -8.78 -6.79
N ARG A 151 -12.10 -8.47 -5.86
CA ARG A 151 -12.85 -9.42 -5.02
C ARG A 151 -14.21 -8.82 -4.63
N ASP A 152 -15.12 -9.67 -4.14
CA ASP A 152 -16.41 -9.25 -3.57
C ASP A 152 -16.26 -8.16 -2.50
N LEU A 153 -15.16 -8.17 -1.72
CA LEU A 153 -14.77 -7.10 -0.81
C LEU A 153 -13.30 -6.74 -1.06
N SER A 154 -13.05 -5.53 -1.57
CA SER A 154 -11.69 -5.05 -1.86
C SER A 154 -11.22 -3.98 -0.86
N ILE A 155 -10.94 -4.39 0.38
CA ILE A 155 -10.37 -3.48 1.41
C ILE A 155 -9.02 -2.90 0.93
N PRO A 156 -8.80 -1.58 0.98
CA PRO A 156 -7.52 -0.96 0.67
C PRO A 156 -6.35 -1.55 1.46
N LEU A 157 -5.22 -1.78 0.79
CA LEU A 157 -4.05 -2.47 1.32
C LEU A 157 -3.57 -1.92 2.67
N GLY A 158 -3.47 -0.58 2.79
CA GLY A 158 -2.96 0.10 3.98
C GLY A 158 -3.96 0.34 5.10
N MET A 159 -5.24 -0.04 4.96
CA MET A 159 -6.30 0.42 5.85
C MET A 159 -6.02 0.19 7.34
N PHE A 160 -5.45 -0.96 7.69
CA PHE A 160 -5.23 -1.36 9.08
C PHE A 160 -3.82 -1.12 9.61
N CYS A 161 -2.96 -0.44 8.85
CA CYS A 161 -1.67 0.04 9.34
C CYS A 161 -1.62 1.56 9.56
N MET A 162 -2.65 2.31 9.17
CA MET A 162 -2.73 3.75 9.35
C MET A 162 -3.51 4.15 10.60
N SER A 163 -3.18 5.31 11.18
CA SER A 163 -3.86 5.86 12.37
C SER A 163 -5.27 6.37 12.05
N LYS A 164 -5.60 6.59 10.78
CA LYS A 164 -6.98 6.81 10.36
C LYS A 164 -7.20 6.08 9.05
N HIS A 165 -8.38 5.46 8.91
CA HIS A 165 -8.74 4.77 7.67
C HIS A 165 -8.88 5.73 6.48
N CYS A 166 -9.11 7.02 6.74
CA CYS A 166 -9.16 8.04 5.71
C CYS A 166 -7.79 8.39 5.15
N ASP A 167 -6.67 8.04 5.79
CA ASP A 167 -5.31 8.41 5.36
C ASP A 167 -4.75 7.45 4.29
N VAL A 168 -5.62 6.69 3.63
CA VAL A 168 -5.25 5.80 2.52
C VAL A 168 -5.70 6.41 1.21
N ILE A 169 -4.77 6.56 0.27
CA ILE A 169 -4.96 7.19 -1.03
C ILE A 169 -4.78 6.13 -2.12
N ALA A 170 -5.77 6.00 -3.01
CA ALA A 170 -5.72 5.04 -4.11
C ALA A 170 -6.59 5.49 -5.30
N SER A 171 -6.40 4.82 -6.44
CA SER A 171 -7.21 5.03 -7.66
C SER A 171 -8.51 4.21 -7.65
N THR A 172 -9.33 4.37 -6.60
CA THR A 172 -10.49 3.51 -6.30
C THR A 172 -11.42 3.34 -7.51
N GLY A 173 -11.67 2.08 -7.91
CA GLY A 173 -12.57 1.74 -9.02
C GLY A 173 -12.03 2.05 -10.41
N SER A 174 -10.77 2.51 -10.53
CA SER A 174 -10.14 2.88 -11.80
C SER A 174 -8.86 2.10 -12.05
N ALA A 175 -8.51 1.92 -13.32
CA ALA A 175 -7.18 1.45 -13.69
C ALA A 175 -6.16 2.59 -13.48
N PHE A 176 -4.99 2.26 -12.95
CA PHE A 176 -3.92 3.22 -12.71
C PHE A 176 -2.60 2.63 -13.16
N GLU A 177 -1.87 3.42 -13.94
CA GLU A 177 -0.56 3.05 -14.44
C GLU A 177 0.45 4.12 -13.99
N PRO A 178 1.43 3.75 -13.14
CA PRO A 178 2.50 4.67 -12.74
C PRO A 178 3.40 4.95 -13.95
N LYS A 179 3.23 6.15 -14.52
CA LYS A 179 3.92 6.64 -15.73
C LYS A 179 4.69 7.93 -15.48
N GLY A 180 5.03 8.20 -14.21
CA GLY A 180 5.64 9.44 -13.77
C GLY A 180 4.65 10.37 -13.05
N LEU A 181 5.22 11.30 -12.29
CA LEU A 181 4.48 12.09 -11.30
C LEU A 181 3.66 13.24 -11.90
N ASP A 182 3.96 13.65 -13.14
CA ASP A 182 3.21 14.69 -13.86
C ASP A 182 2.15 14.10 -14.82
N HIS A 183 2.00 12.77 -14.83
CA HIS A 183 1.03 12.11 -15.68
C HIS A 183 -0.41 12.39 -15.20
N PRO A 184 -1.40 12.65 -16.08
CA PRO A 184 -2.78 12.94 -15.67
C PRO A 184 -3.46 11.86 -14.84
N ALA A 185 -2.99 10.61 -14.91
CA ALA A 185 -3.48 9.51 -14.07
C ALA A 185 -3.31 9.78 -12.56
N ASN A 186 -2.39 10.66 -12.16
CA ASN A 186 -2.26 11.10 -10.76
C ASN A 186 -3.52 11.78 -10.22
N ASN A 187 -4.35 12.37 -11.10
CA ASN A 187 -5.63 12.98 -10.70
C ASN A 187 -6.68 11.93 -10.29
N LEU A 188 -6.42 10.65 -10.52
CA LEU A 188 -7.29 9.55 -10.08
C LEU A 188 -6.99 9.11 -8.64
N LEU A 189 -5.86 9.53 -8.07
CA LEU A 189 -5.52 9.21 -6.69
C LEU A 189 -6.29 10.15 -5.76
N ASP A 190 -7.12 9.55 -4.90
CA ASP A 190 -7.88 10.27 -3.89
C ASP A 190 -8.01 9.40 -2.63
N TYR A 191 -8.42 10.01 -1.53
CA TYR A 191 -8.70 9.31 -0.28
C TYR A 191 -9.81 8.28 -0.50
N VAL A 192 -9.56 7.03 -0.07
CA VAL A 192 -10.48 5.90 -0.30
C VAL A 192 -11.77 5.99 0.52
N THR A 193 -11.76 6.81 1.58
CA THR A 193 -12.91 7.09 2.44
C THR A 193 -12.69 8.41 3.17
N THR A 194 -13.76 9.06 3.63
CA THR A 194 -13.70 10.24 4.50
C THR A 194 -13.77 9.90 5.98
N GLU A 195 -13.98 8.63 6.34
CA GLU A 195 -14.16 8.20 7.72
C GLU A 195 -12.82 7.85 8.38
N ALA A 196 -12.52 8.45 9.54
CA ALA A 196 -11.31 8.15 10.30
C ALA A 196 -11.29 6.71 10.84
N ARG A 197 -12.46 6.15 11.11
CA ARG A 197 -12.65 4.74 11.51
C ARG A 197 -13.87 4.19 10.80
N LEU A 198 -13.64 3.23 9.93
CA LEU A 198 -14.65 2.57 9.10
C LEU A 198 -15.02 1.22 9.71
N ASP A 199 -16.31 0.95 9.92
CA ASP A 199 -16.76 -0.37 10.37
C ASP A 199 -16.93 -1.36 9.19
N TYR A 200 -17.14 -2.64 9.49
CA TYR A 200 -17.29 -3.65 8.43
C TYR A 200 -18.47 -3.38 7.49
N LYS A 201 -19.58 -2.84 8.00
CA LYS A 201 -20.78 -2.60 7.20
C LYS A 201 -20.52 -1.47 6.19
N SER A 202 -19.86 -0.43 6.65
CA SER A 202 -19.51 0.76 5.86
C SER A 202 -18.40 0.41 4.87
N ALA A 203 -17.36 -0.33 5.30
CA ALA A 203 -16.35 -0.88 4.40
C ALA A 203 -16.95 -1.76 3.30
N LYS A 204 -17.94 -2.59 3.63
CA LYS A 204 -18.68 -3.38 2.64
C LYS A 204 -19.48 -2.50 1.67
N ALA A 205 -20.07 -1.40 2.15
CA ALA A 205 -20.79 -0.48 1.27
C ALA A 205 -19.84 0.30 0.33
N THR A 206 -18.64 0.61 0.80
CA THR A 206 -17.65 1.40 0.05
C THR A 206 -16.81 0.56 -0.91
N PHE A 207 -16.45 -0.67 -0.52
CA PHE A 207 -15.44 -1.47 -1.23
C PHE A 207 -15.97 -2.78 -1.82
N CYS A 208 -17.30 -2.93 -1.93
CA CYS A 208 -17.92 -3.98 -2.71
C CYS A 208 -18.51 -3.41 -4.00
N TYR A 209 -18.56 -4.24 -5.04
CA TYR A 209 -19.21 -3.94 -6.31
C TYR A 209 -20.39 -4.90 -6.55
#